data_AF-A0A7W3J741-F1
#
_entry.id   AF-A0A7W3J741-F1
#
_cell.length_a   1.000
_cell.length_b   1.000
_cell.length_c   1.000
_cell.angle_alpha   90.00
_cell.angle_beta   90.00
_cell.angle_gamma   90.00
#
_symmetry.space_group_name_H-M   'P 1'
#
loop_
_entity.id
_entity.type
_entity.pdbx_description
1 polymer ?
#
loop_
_entity_poly.entity_id
_entity_poly.type
_entity_poly.pdbx_seq_one_letter_code
_entity_poly.pdbx_strand_id
1 'polypeptide(L)'
;MTTTATDPALTAAERRLIDAAQEVVSRLPGDDAYLHTVASAVMDVHGDIHTGANVGHFTGGPCAELVALGTAAAAGSGPIALIVAVGDGGRGVIGPCGRCRQVLLDQQPDSRVIVSDGGEWFSVPARDLLPHAYQHPDADPPRLLRFSPQHWGSVVDGGKTATTRFEDPTVPGPVTLMFEFDDRYRALPGVVDSVEHLRFADITDAQAALEGCVADELRAALRTYYYPDIRDDDTVDFVRFRTVDPG
;
A
#
# COMPACT_ATOMS: atom_id res chain seq x y z
N MET A 1 2.02 19.62 -22.85
CA MET A 1 0.55 19.58 -22.81
C MET A 1 0.17 19.14 -21.42
N THR A 2 -0.74 19.90 -20.84
CA THR A 2 -1.10 20.05 -19.43
C THR A 2 -1.69 18.78 -18.83
N THR A 3 -1.20 18.37 -17.66
CA THR A 3 -2.03 17.72 -16.64
C THR A 3 -1.51 18.13 -15.26
N THR A 4 -1.98 19.26 -14.75
CA THR A 4 -2.03 19.54 -13.31
C THR A 4 -3.12 18.66 -12.72
N ALA A 5 -2.79 17.42 -12.38
CA ALA A 5 -3.50 16.71 -11.33
C ALA A 5 -3.04 17.36 -10.02
N THR A 6 -3.98 17.83 -9.21
CA THR A 6 -3.69 18.33 -7.87
C THR A 6 -3.08 17.16 -7.09
N ASP A 7 -1.77 17.23 -6.86
CA ASP A 7 -1.00 16.23 -6.12
C ASP A 7 -1.72 15.95 -4.80
N PRO A 8 -2.22 14.72 -4.54
CA PRO A 8 -2.89 14.45 -3.28
C PRO A 8 -1.85 14.62 -2.19
N ALA A 9 -2.05 15.63 -1.34
CA ALA A 9 -1.17 15.91 -0.22
C ALA A 9 -0.96 14.63 0.60
N LEU A 10 0.31 14.32 0.90
CA LEU A 10 0.66 13.18 1.74
C LEU A 10 -0.22 13.10 2.99
N THR A 11 -0.72 11.90 3.26
CA THR A 11 -1.50 11.58 4.45
C THR A 11 -0.67 11.78 5.72
N ALA A 12 -1.34 11.90 6.87
CA ALA A 12 -0.67 11.99 8.17
C ALA A 12 0.20 10.75 8.45
N ALA A 13 -0.24 9.56 8.03
CA ALA A 13 0.51 8.31 8.18
C ALA A 13 1.80 8.32 7.34
N GLU A 14 1.73 8.76 6.08
CA GLU A 14 2.90 8.90 5.21
C GLU A 14 3.90 9.92 5.78
N ARG A 15 3.42 11.06 6.31
CA ARG A 15 4.28 12.04 6.98
C ARG A 15 5.02 11.44 8.18
N ARG A 16 4.30 10.75 9.07
CA ARG A 16 4.90 10.08 10.23
C ARG A 16 5.99 9.08 9.81
N LEU A 17 5.75 8.35 8.72
CA LEU A 17 6.71 7.37 8.22
C LEU A 17 7.99 8.04 7.69
N ILE A 18 7.85 9.13 6.94
CA ILE A 18 8.98 9.93 6.46
C ILE A 18 9.77 10.51 7.63
N ASP A 19 9.09 11.09 8.62
CA ASP A 19 9.72 11.68 9.80
C ASP A 19 10.54 10.64 10.57
N ALA A 20 10.01 9.41 10.73
CA ALA A 20 10.73 8.32 11.38
C ALA A 20 12.01 7.91 10.62
N ALA A 21 11.96 7.85 9.28
CA ALA A 21 13.14 7.55 8.47
C ALA A 21 14.16 8.71 8.50
N GLN A 22 13.69 9.97 8.50
CA GLN A 22 14.54 11.16 8.62
C GLN A 22 15.23 11.24 9.99
N GLU A 23 14.53 10.87 11.07
CA GLU A 23 15.13 10.80 12.40
C GLU A 23 16.31 9.81 12.42
N VAL A 24 16.13 8.61 11.86
CA VAL A 24 17.19 7.60 11.79
C VAL A 24 18.35 8.06 10.91
N VAL A 25 18.07 8.60 9.72
CA VAL A 25 19.13 9.03 8.80
C VAL A 25 19.99 10.15 9.40
N SER A 26 19.41 11.04 10.21
CA SER A 26 20.13 12.13 10.87
C SER A 26 21.15 11.69 11.92
N ARG A 27 21.04 10.43 12.38
CA ARG A 27 21.91 9.83 13.40
C ARG A 27 22.93 8.86 12.82
N LEU A 28 22.88 8.58 11.52
CA LEU A 28 23.84 7.67 10.89
C LEU A 28 25.25 8.27 10.95
N PRO A 29 26.29 7.41 11.04
CA PRO A 29 27.67 7.88 10.97
C PRO A 29 27.91 8.59 9.64
N GLY A 30 28.29 9.87 9.70
CA GLY A 30 28.69 10.63 8.51
C GLY A 30 30.14 10.33 8.11
N ASP A 31 30.50 9.06 7.97
CA ASP A 31 31.84 8.66 7.56
C ASP A 31 31.98 8.52 6.04
N ASP A 32 33.18 8.78 5.53
CA ASP A 32 33.51 8.66 4.08
C ASP A 32 33.47 7.19 3.59
N ALA A 33 33.10 6.24 4.45
CA ALA A 33 33.09 4.82 4.14
C ALA A 33 31.82 4.40 3.37
N TYR A 34 30.81 5.28 3.26
CA TYR A 34 29.55 5.04 2.55
C TYR A 34 28.81 3.75 2.98
N LEU A 35 29.03 3.28 4.21
CA LEU A 35 28.49 2.00 4.69
C LEU A 35 27.04 2.14 5.16
N HIS A 36 26.67 3.28 5.75
CA HIS A 36 25.37 3.53 6.36
C HIS A 36 24.87 4.92 5.96
N THR A 37 24.28 5.04 4.77
CA THR A 37 23.93 6.34 4.17
C THR A 37 22.43 6.47 3.87
N VAL A 38 21.65 5.41 4.07
CA VAL A 38 20.21 5.39 3.83
C VAL A 38 19.52 4.79 5.04
N ALA A 39 18.44 5.44 5.49
CA ALA A 39 17.49 4.88 6.42
C ALA A 39 16.17 4.55 5.72
N SER A 40 15.44 3.60 6.27
CA SER A 40 14.09 3.26 5.84
C SER A 40 13.20 3.08 7.05
N ALA A 41 11.92 3.34 6.83
CA ALA A 41 10.87 3.02 7.77
C ALA A 41 9.78 2.24 7.03
N VAL A 42 9.20 1.25 7.72
CA VAL A 42 8.03 0.51 7.29
C VAL A 42 6.93 0.62 8.35
N MET A 43 5.68 0.75 7.93
CA MET A 43 4.51 0.79 8.81
C MET A 43 3.67 -0.46 8.58
N ASP A 44 3.32 -1.18 9.65
CA ASP A 44 2.42 -2.33 9.55
C ASP A 44 0.95 -1.91 9.46
N VAL A 45 0.05 -2.90 9.31
CA VAL A 45 -1.41 -2.69 9.24
C VAL A 45 -2.06 -2.21 10.55
N HIS A 46 -1.29 -2.05 11.64
CA HIS A 46 -1.75 -1.48 12.91
C HIS A 46 -1.25 -0.05 13.13
N GLY A 47 -0.29 0.40 12.31
CA GLY A 47 0.31 1.72 12.38
C GLY A 47 1.65 1.75 13.13
N ASP A 48 2.17 0.58 13.51
CA ASP A 48 3.48 0.45 14.17
C ASP A 48 4.60 0.64 13.14
N ILE A 49 5.60 1.43 13.51
CA ILE A 49 6.71 1.81 12.62
C ILE A 49 7.98 1.07 13.04
N HIS A 50 8.61 0.41 12.05
CA HIS A 50 9.89 -0.26 12.21
C HIS A 50 10.91 0.39 11.28
N THR A 51 12.10 0.66 11.80
CA THR A 51 13.15 1.36 11.06
C THR A 51 14.38 0.49 10.85
N GLY A 52 15.17 0.86 9.85
CA GLY A 52 16.41 0.19 9.51
C GLY A 52 17.35 1.13 8.76
N ALA A 53 18.65 0.85 8.83
CA ALA A 53 19.68 1.52 8.03
C ALA A 53 20.31 0.50 7.08
N ASN A 54 20.76 0.95 5.91
CA ASN A 54 21.45 0.05 4.99
C ASN A 54 22.77 -0.45 5.62
N VAL A 55 23.22 -1.62 5.18
CA VAL A 55 24.57 -2.12 5.50
C VAL A 55 25.31 -2.31 4.19
N GLY A 56 26.20 -1.37 3.87
CA GLY A 56 27.00 -1.39 2.65
C GLY A 56 28.00 -2.54 2.65
N HIS A 57 27.93 -3.41 1.64
CA HIS A 57 28.93 -4.46 1.42
C HIS A 57 28.94 -4.91 -0.04
N PHE A 58 30.11 -5.23 -0.59
CA PHE A 58 30.27 -5.56 -2.02
C PHE A 58 29.53 -6.84 -2.45
N THR A 59 29.25 -7.76 -1.53
CA THR A 59 28.46 -8.97 -1.79
C THR A 59 26.96 -8.71 -1.84
N GLY A 60 26.55 -7.43 -1.83
CA GLY A 60 25.15 -7.04 -1.76
C GLY A 60 24.62 -7.00 -0.33
N GLY A 61 25.30 -6.26 0.56
CA GLY A 61 24.72 -5.97 1.87
C GLY A 61 23.33 -5.31 1.76
N PRO A 62 22.43 -5.52 2.72
CA PRO A 62 21.02 -5.14 2.60
C PRO A 62 20.84 -3.63 2.48
N CYS A 63 19.90 -3.23 1.62
CA CYS A 63 19.39 -1.87 1.60
C CYS A 63 18.55 -1.61 2.86
N ALA A 64 18.31 -0.35 3.18
CA ALA A 64 17.63 0.03 4.41
C ALA A 64 16.22 -0.56 4.49
N GLU A 65 15.51 -0.65 3.37
CA GLU A 65 14.17 -1.25 3.28
C GLU A 65 14.17 -2.72 3.72
N LEU A 66 15.19 -3.48 3.30
CA LEU A 66 15.31 -4.90 3.68
C LEU A 66 15.63 -5.06 5.17
N VAL A 67 16.43 -4.14 5.73
CA VAL A 67 16.70 -4.11 7.17
C VAL A 67 15.42 -3.76 7.95
N ALA A 68 14.66 -2.76 7.51
CA ALA A 68 13.42 -2.36 8.16
C ALA A 68 12.35 -3.47 8.11
N LEU A 69 12.21 -4.19 6.98
CA LEU A 69 11.37 -5.37 6.87
C LEU A 69 11.81 -6.49 7.83
N GLY A 70 13.13 -6.74 7.93
CA GLY A 70 13.68 -7.69 8.89
C GLY A 70 13.40 -7.30 10.34
N THR A 71 13.49 -6.00 10.68
CA THR A 71 13.12 -5.46 11.99
C THR A 71 11.65 -5.68 12.31
N ALA A 72 10.75 -5.42 11.35
CA ALA A 72 9.31 -5.67 11.51
C ALA A 72 9.02 -7.16 11.73
N ALA A 73 9.64 -8.04 10.93
CA ALA A 73 9.52 -9.48 11.11
C ALA A 73 10.01 -9.95 12.49
N ALA A 74 11.13 -9.41 12.98
CA ALA A 74 11.66 -9.73 14.30
C ALA A 74 10.75 -9.24 15.46
N ALA A 75 9.96 -8.20 15.22
CA ALA A 75 8.95 -7.71 16.16
C ALA A 75 7.64 -8.52 16.13
N GLY A 76 7.51 -9.47 15.19
CA GLY A 76 6.28 -10.23 14.98
C GLY A 76 5.19 -9.41 14.29
N SER A 77 5.57 -8.36 13.56
CA SER A 77 4.62 -7.49 12.85
C SER A 77 3.90 -8.25 11.74
N GLY A 78 2.65 -7.84 11.50
CA GLY A 78 1.83 -8.35 10.41
C GLY A 78 2.25 -7.79 9.03
N PRO A 79 1.34 -7.86 8.05
CA PRO A 79 1.53 -7.26 6.74
C PRO A 79 1.93 -5.77 6.80
N ILE A 80 2.68 -5.31 5.80
CA ILE A 80 3.19 -3.93 5.75
C ILE A 80 2.28 -3.06 4.89
N ALA A 81 1.87 -1.92 5.42
CA ALA A 81 1.01 -0.96 4.75
C ALA A 81 1.79 0.11 3.99
N LEU A 82 2.86 0.66 4.58
CA LEU A 82 3.64 1.75 3.99
C LEU A 82 5.14 1.52 4.11
N ILE A 83 5.91 2.00 3.13
CA ILE A 83 7.37 1.88 3.06
C ILE A 83 7.96 3.19 2.53
N VAL A 84 9.08 3.64 3.11
CA VAL A 84 9.88 4.76 2.58
C VAL A 84 11.37 4.54 2.79
N ALA A 85 12.20 5.06 1.88
CA ALA A 85 13.65 5.17 2.07
C ALA A 85 14.08 6.64 1.98
N VAL A 86 15.00 7.04 2.85
CA VAL A 86 15.52 8.41 2.94
C VAL A 86 17.04 8.37 2.95
N GLY A 87 17.67 9.11 2.04
CA GLY A 87 19.12 9.25 1.97
C GLY A 87 19.65 10.36 2.89
N ASP A 88 20.86 10.16 3.40
CA ASP A 88 21.61 11.16 4.16
C ASP A 88 21.98 12.40 3.31
N GLY A 89 22.67 13.36 3.92
CA GLY A 89 23.24 14.50 3.18
C GLY A 89 22.20 15.38 2.48
N GLY A 90 20.95 15.38 2.97
CA GLY A 90 19.85 16.14 2.37
C GLY A 90 19.30 15.55 1.08
N ARG A 91 19.62 14.29 0.74
CA ARG A 91 19.11 13.61 -0.46
C ARG A 91 17.60 13.36 -0.42
N GLY A 92 17.00 13.34 0.77
CA GLY A 92 15.55 13.23 0.95
C GLY A 92 15.02 11.83 0.63
N VAL A 93 13.73 11.75 0.30
CA VAL A 93 13.07 10.50 -0.11
C VAL A 93 13.68 10.00 -1.41
N ILE A 94 14.06 8.72 -1.44
CA ILE A 94 14.62 8.06 -2.62
C ILE A 94 13.79 6.82 -2.97
N GLY A 95 13.61 6.57 -4.27
CA GLY A 95 12.91 5.36 -4.72
C GLY A 95 13.71 4.09 -4.41
N PRO A 96 13.05 2.95 -4.12
CA PRO A 96 13.73 1.70 -3.82
C PRO A 96 14.53 1.22 -5.04
N CYS A 97 15.67 0.59 -4.80
CA CYS A 97 16.49 0.01 -5.86
C CYS A 97 15.82 -1.25 -6.47
N GLY A 98 16.28 -1.70 -7.64
CA GLY A 98 15.69 -2.86 -8.33
C GLY A 98 15.60 -4.12 -7.47
N ARG A 99 16.61 -4.41 -6.65
CA ARG A 99 16.60 -5.55 -5.71
C ARG A 99 15.51 -5.40 -4.65
N CYS A 100 15.38 -4.21 -4.06
CA CYS A 100 14.32 -3.94 -3.09
C CYS A 100 12.96 -4.10 -3.73
N ARG A 101 12.74 -3.51 -4.91
CA ARG A 101 11.45 -3.62 -5.61
C ARG A 101 11.03 -5.07 -5.85
N GLN A 102 11.95 -5.97 -6.22
CA GLN A 102 11.63 -7.39 -6.38
C GLN A 102 11.24 -8.03 -5.05
N VAL A 103 11.98 -7.76 -3.97
CA VAL A 103 11.62 -8.25 -2.63
C VAL A 103 10.26 -7.72 -2.17
N LEU A 104 9.97 -6.44 -2.42
CA LEU A 104 8.68 -5.84 -2.10
C LEU A 104 7.55 -6.47 -2.90
N LEU A 105 7.75 -6.73 -4.19
CA LEU A 105 6.77 -7.45 -5.02
C LEU A 105 6.51 -8.87 -4.49
N ASP A 106 7.56 -9.59 -4.14
CA ASP A 106 7.45 -11.00 -3.71
C ASP A 106 6.87 -11.15 -2.29
N GLN A 107 7.02 -10.14 -1.42
CA GLN A 107 6.63 -10.23 -0.01
C GLN A 107 5.48 -9.30 0.39
N GLN A 108 5.36 -8.12 -0.23
CA GLN A 108 4.47 -7.04 0.19
C GLN A 108 3.90 -6.27 -1.02
N PRO A 109 3.30 -6.95 -2.02
CA PRO A 109 2.93 -6.33 -3.30
C PRO A 109 1.89 -5.22 -3.16
N ASP A 110 1.08 -5.25 -2.09
CA ASP A 110 0.01 -4.29 -1.82
C ASP A 110 0.44 -3.16 -0.85
N SER A 111 1.69 -3.17 -0.37
CA SER A 111 2.26 -2.03 0.34
C SER A 111 2.32 -0.81 -0.58
N ARG A 112 2.07 0.36 -0.02
CA ARG A 112 2.32 1.64 -0.69
C ARG A 112 3.75 2.06 -0.39
N VAL A 113 4.50 2.44 -1.42
CA VAL A 113 5.89 2.89 -1.31
C VAL A 113 5.93 4.38 -1.64
N ILE A 114 6.40 5.18 -0.68
CA ILE A 114 6.61 6.61 -0.88
C ILE A 114 7.87 6.80 -1.72
N VAL A 115 7.73 7.48 -2.85
CA VAL A 115 8.79 7.78 -3.80
C VAL A 115 8.86 9.29 -4.03
N SER A 116 9.89 9.74 -4.73
CA SER A 116 10.00 11.13 -5.17
C SER A 116 10.25 11.22 -6.67
N ASP A 117 9.56 12.14 -7.33
CA ASP A 117 9.85 12.61 -8.69
C ASP A 117 9.88 14.14 -8.69
N GLY A 118 10.90 14.76 -9.28
CA GLY A 118 11.03 16.22 -9.32
C GLY A 118 11.05 16.94 -7.96
N GLY A 119 11.26 16.23 -6.84
CA GLY A 119 11.16 16.78 -5.47
C GLY A 119 9.75 16.72 -4.87
N GLU A 120 8.75 16.30 -5.64
CA GLU A 120 7.41 15.96 -5.15
C GLU A 120 7.42 14.54 -4.59
N TRP A 121 6.59 14.30 -3.57
CA TRP A 121 6.50 13.02 -2.87
C TRP A 121 5.10 12.45 -3.02
N PHE A 122 5.02 11.21 -3.49
CA PHE A 122 3.76 10.49 -3.66
C PHE A 122 3.99 9.02 -3.37
N SER A 123 2.92 8.26 -3.13
CA SER A 123 3.00 6.81 -2.91
C SER A 123 2.37 6.01 -4.03
N VAL A 124 3.02 4.90 -4.38
CA VAL A 124 2.54 3.94 -5.38
C VAL A 124 2.54 2.52 -4.79
N PRO A 125 1.66 1.62 -5.23
CA PRO A 125 1.77 0.20 -4.89
C PRO A 125 3.14 -0.36 -5.24
N ALA A 126 3.69 -1.22 -4.38
CA ALA A 126 4.99 -1.86 -4.61
C ALA A 126 5.05 -2.62 -5.94
N ARG A 127 3.94 -3.29 -6.28
CA ARG A 127 3.76 -4.01 -7.55
C ARG A 127 3.89 -3.13 -8.80
N ASP A 128 3.63 -1.83 -8.70
CA ASP A 128 3.69 -0.91 -9.86
C ASP A 128 5.11 -0.40 -10.13
N LEU A 129 6.04 -0.62 -9.19
CA LEU A 129 7.44 -0.18 -9.33
C LEU A 129 8.28 -1.05 -10.27
N LEU A 130 7.77 -2.22 -10.68
CA LEU A 130 8.43 -3.15 -11.60
C LEU A 130 7.48 -3.61 -12.71
N PRO A 131 7.40 -2.87 -13.83
CA PRO A 131 6.63 -3.33 -14.98
C PRO A 131 7.25 -4.61 -15.56
N HIS A 132 6.38 -5.56 -15.95
CA HIS A 132 6.77 -6.85 -16.53
C HIS A 132 7.71 -7.68 -15.64
N ALA A 133 7.52 -7.60 -14.32
CA ALA A 133 8.33 -8.33 -13.36
C ALA A 133 8.21 -9.85 -13.49
N TYR A 134 9.29 -10.55 -13.10
CA TYR A 134 9.20 -11.96 -12.77
C TYR A 134 8.31 -12.14 -11.54
N GLN A 135 7.33 -13.03 -11.65
CA GLN A 135 6.47 -13.44 -10.55
C GLN A 135 7.01 -14.76 -10.01
N HIS A 136 7.37 -14.81 -8.73
CA HIS A 136 7.81 -16.04 -8.10
C HIS A 136 6.62 -17.01 -7.96
N PRO A 137 6.61 -18.18 -8.64
CA PRO A 137 5.41 -19.02 -8.74
C PRO A 137 4.87 -19.52 -7.39
N ASP A 138 5.77 -19.73 -6.42
CA ASP A 138 5.41 -20.23 -5.09
C ASP A 138 5.27 -19.12 -4.04
N ALA A 139 5.34 -17.84 -4.44
CA ALA A 139 5.15 -16.75 -3.49
C ALA A 139 3.65 -16.60 -3.17
N ASP A 140 3.33 -16.65 -1.88
CA ASP A 140 2.00 -16.40 -1.33
C ASP A 140 2.06 -15.22 -0.34
N PRO A 141 2.34 -13.99 -0.83
CA PRO A 141 2.49 -12.85 0.05
C PRO A 141 1.15 -12.45 0.66
N PRO A 142 1.15 -11.87 1.87
CA PRO A 142 -0.06 -11.29 2.45
C PRO A 142 -0.68 -10.27 1.50
N ARG A 143 -2.01 -10.34 1.37
CA ARG A 143 -2.80 -9.42 0.55
C ARG A 143 -3.49 -8.38 1.41
N LEU A 144 -3.58 -7.15 0.91
CA LEU A 144 -4.28 -6.05 1.57
C LEU A 144 -5.47 -5.59 0.72
N LEU A 145 -6.63 -5.42 1.36
CA LEU A 145 -7.78 -4.75 0.76
C LEU A 145 -8.06 -3.48 1.56
N ARG A 146 -7.78 -2.32 0.95
CA ARG A 146 -7.83 -1.00 1.62
C ARG A 146 -9.23 -0.41 1.59
N PHE A 147 -9.67 0.18 2.68
CA PHE A 147 -10.97 0.82 2.81
C PHE A 147 -10.85 2.21 3.44
N SER A 148 -11.73 3.12 3.02
CA SER A 148 -11.97 4.35 3.78
C SER A 148 -12.49 4.02 5.19
N PRO A 149 -12.08 4.77 6.23
CA PRO A 149 -12.59 4.64 7.60
C PRO A 149 -14.11 4.58 7.71
N GLN A 150 -14.82 5.28 6.82
CA GLN A 150 -16.29 5.34 6.82
C GLN A 150 -16.95 3.97 6.65
N HIS A 151 -16.24 3.01 6.03
CA HIS A 151 -16.74 1.66 5.81
C HIS A 151 -16.52 0.72 6.99
N TRP A 152 -15.82 1.15 8.04
CA TRP A 152 -15.51 0.30 9.19
C TRP A 152 -16.75 -0.37 9.78
N GLY A 153 -17.77 0.41 10.14
CA GLY A 153 -18.98 -0.13 10.77
C GLY A 153 -19.72 -1.10 9.86
N SER A 154 -19.92 -0.75 8.59
CA SER A 154 -20.67 -1.60 7.66
C SER A 154 -19.94 -2.89 7.31
N VAL A 155 -18.60 -2.89 7.26
CA VAL A 155 -17.82 -4.11 7.05
C VAL A 155 -17.85 -5.02 8.28
N VAL A 156 -17.64 -4.45 9.48
CA VAL A 156 -17.62 -5.23 10.73
C VAL A 156 -18.98 -5.87 11.00
N ASP A 157 -20.08 -5.16 10.76
CA ASP A 157 -21.43 -5.67 11.02
C ASP A 157 -21.98 -6.51 9.84
N GLY A 158 -21.18 -6.74 8.80
CA GLY A 158 -21.56 -7.56 7.63
C GLY A 158 -22.55 -6.88 6.67
N GLY A 159 -22.80 -5.58 6.83
CA GLY A 159 -23.64 -4.80 5.91
C GLY A 159 -22.98 -4.50 4.56
N LYS A 160 -21.64 -4.41 4.52
CA LYS A 160 -20.83 -4.28 3.30
C LYS A 160 -20.02 -5.55 3.10
N THR A 161 -20.29 -6.26 2.02
CA THR A 161 -19.65 -7.55 1.66
C THR A 161 -19.08 -7.55 0.24
N ALA A 162 -19.07 -6.38 -0.41
CA ALA A 162 -18.39 -6.19 -1.66
C ALA A 162 -17.72 -4.81 -1.76
N THR A 163 -16.77 -4.69 -2.68
CA THR A 163 -16.09 -3.45 -3.02
C THR A 163 -15.69 -3.45 -4.49
N THR A 164 -15.94 -2.34 -5.17
CA THR A 164 -15.51 -2.12 -6.56
C THR A 164 -14.11 -1.51 -6.55
N ARG A 165 -13.25 -2.00 -7.44
CA ARG A 165 -11.83 -1.63 -7.54
C ARG A 165 -11.48 -1.29 -8.98
N PHE A 166 -10.67 -0.26 -9.15
CA PHE A 166 -10.12 0.14 -10.44
C PHE A 166 -8.60 0.22 -10.33
N GLU A 167 -7.89 -0.47 -11.23
CA GLU A 167 -6.42 -0.59 -11.23
C GLU A 167 -5.81 -1.04 -9.88
N ASP A 168 -6.58 -1.81 -9.11
CA ASP A 168 -6.21 -2.34 -7.80
C ASP A 168 -6.45 -3.86 -7.77
N PRO A 169 -5.60 -4.64 -8.48
CA PRO A 169 -5.85 -6.05 -8.73
C PRO A 169 -5.91 -6.86 -7.43
N THR A 170 -6.97 -7.62 -7.28
CA THR A 170 -7.24 -8.49 -6.13
C THR A 170 -7.38 -9.94 -6.59
N VAL A 171 -7.03 -10.90 -5.74
CA VAL A 171 -7.21 -12.33 -6.01
C VAL A 171 -8.04 -12.99 -4.92
N PRO A 172 -8.84 -14.03 -5.23
CA PRO A 172 -9.51 -14.83 -4.21
C PRO A 172 -8.53 -15.44 -3.22
N GLY A 173 -8.89 -15.43 -1.93
CA GLY A 173 -8.03 -15.97 -0.87
C GLY A 173 -8.03 -15.13 0.40
N PRO A 174 -7.18 -15.50 1.38
CA PRO A 174 -6.98 -14.74 2.61
C PRO A 174 -6.52 -13.31 2.33
N VAL A 175 -7.08 -12.35 3.06
CA VAL A 175 -6.75 -10.94 2.92
C VAL A 175 -6.81 -10.24 4.26
N THR A 176 -6.05 -9.17 4.42
CA THR A 176 -6.24 -8.23 5.53
C THR A 176 -7.07 -7.05 5.04
N LEU A 177 -8.26 -6.87 5.61
CA LEU A 177 -9.11 -5.71 5.35
C LEU A 177 -8.58 -4.56 6.21
N MET A 178 -8.01 -3.53 5.58
CA MET A 178 -7.32 -2.44 6.26
C MET A 178 -8.07 -1.12 6.08
N PHE A 179 -8.19 -0.35 7.16
CA PHE A 179 -8.92 0.91 7.23
C PHE A 179 -8.00 2.03 7.72
N GLU A 180 -7.95 3.12 6.96
CA GLU A 180 -6.92 4.16 7.09
C GLU A 180 -7.42 5.37 7.89
N PHE A 181 -7.39 5.32 9.23
CA PHE A 181 -7.74 6.47 10.07
C PHE A 181 -6.54 7.43 10.18
N ASP A 182 -6.80 8.70 10.51
CA ASP A 182 -5.79 9.76 10.53
C ASP A 182 -4.59 9.44 11.45
N ASP A 183 -4.86 8.86 12.62
CA ASP A 183 -3.87 8.59 13.66
C ASP A 183 -3.35 7.14 13.66
N ARG A 184 -4.12 6.19 13.12
CA ARG A 184 -3.81 4.75 13.17
C ARG A 184 -4.50 3.96 12.08
N TYR A 185 -4.01 2.74 11.86
CA TYR A 185 -4.73 1.76 11.06
C TYR A 185 -5.57 0.84 11.93
N ARG A 186 -6.69 0.41 11.37
CA ARG A 186 -7.43 -0.74 11.88
C ARG A 186 -7.44 -1.80 10.81
N ALA A 187 -7.28 -3.04 11.23
CA ALA A 187 -7.25 -4.18 10.34
C ALA A 187 -8.03 -5.33 10.95
N LEU A 188 -8.67 -6.12 10.10
CA LEU A 188 -9.26 -7.39 10.48
C LEU A 188 -9.04 -8.45 9.38
N PRO A 189 -8.95 -9.73 9.76
CA PRO A 189 -8.82 -10.80 8.78
C PRO A 189 -10.10 -10.92 7.95
N GLY A 190 -9.93 -11.19 6.67
CA GLY A 190 -11.01 -11.44 5.73
C GLY A 190 -10.62 -12.48 4.69
N VAL A 191 -11.60 -12.82 3.86
CA VAL A 191 -11.42 -13.65 2.68
C VAL A 191 -12.08 -12.95 1.50
N VAL A 192 -11.36 -12.82 0.40
CA VAL A 192 -11.95 -12.50 -0.91
C VAL A 192 -12.54 -13.80 -1.45
N ASP A 193 -13.86 -13.85 -1.57
CA ASP A 193 -14.58 -15.03 -2.05
C ASP A 193 -14.57 -15.10 -3.58
N SER A 194 -14.69 -13.95 -4.27
CA SER A 194 -14.66 -13.87 -5.73
C SER A 194 -14.28 -12.48 -6.23
N VAL A 195 -13.75 -12.45 -7.46
CA VAL A 195 -13.48 -11.23 -8.22
C VAL A 195 -14.18 -11.36 -9.57
N GLU A 196 -15.10 -10.45 -9.84
CA GLU A 196 -15.82 -10.37 -11.12
C GLU A 196 -15.30 -9.16 -11.90
N HIS A 197 -14.95 -9.36 -13.17
CA HIS A 197 -14.50 -8.27 -14.05
C HIS A 197 -15.68 -7.78 -14.90
N LEU A 198 -16.06 -6.52 -14.76
CA LEU A 198 -17.15 -5.92 -15.54
C LEU A 198 -16.80 -4.50 -15.97
N ARG A 199 -17.51 -4.00 -16.99
CA ARG A 199 -17.42 -2.58 -17.37
C ARG A 199 -18.03 -1.73 -16.28
N PHE A 200 -17.44 -0.57 -16.01
CA PHE A 200 -17.91 0.35 -14.99
C PHE A 200 -19.40 0.74 -15.16
N ALA A 201 -19.83 0.96 -16.40
CA ALA A 201 -21.23 1.24 -16.71
C ALA A 201 -22.20 0.08 -16.42
N ASP A 202 -21.70 -1.16 -16.42
CA ASP A 202 -22.50 -2.37 -16.26
C ASP A 202 -22.70 -2.78 -14.79
N ILE A 203 -22.20 -1.98 -13.82
CA ILE A 203 -22.48 -2.19 -12.39
C ILE A 203 -24.00 -2.18 -12.17
N THR A 204 -24.51 -3.29 -11.63
CA THR A 204 -25.94 -3.48 -11.36
C THR A 204 -26.33 -3.00 -9.96
N ASP A 205 -27.62 -2.71 -9.73
CA ASP A 205 -28.14 -2.40 -8.39
C ASP A 205 -27.94 -3.57 -7.42
N ALA A 206 -27.99 -4.81 -7.90
CA ALA A 206 -27.74 -5.99 -7.09
C ALA A 206 -26.28 -6.03 -6.57
N GLN A 207 -25.32 -5.62 -7.39
CA GLN A 207 -23.92 -5.50 -6.99
C GLN A 207 -23.71 -4.31 -6.05
N ALA A 208 -24.24 -3.14 -6.41
CA ALA A 208 -24.13 -1.93 -5.59
C ALA A 208 -24.78 -2.08 -4.20
N ALA A 209 -25.85 -2.87 -4.09
CA ALA A 209 -26.50 -3.17 -2.81
C ALA A 209 -25.55 -3.88 -1.83
N LEU A 210 -24.60 -4.69 -2.31
CA LEU A 210 -23.57 -5.33 -1.47
C LEU A 210 -22.51 -4.33 -0.97
N GLU A 211 -22.46 -3.15 -1.58
CA GLU A 211 -21.67 -2.01 -1.14
C GLU A 211 -22.45 -1.03 -0.24
N GLY A 212 -23.77 -1.24 -0.11
CA GLY A 212 -24.67 -0.42 0.71
C GLY A 212 -25.32 0.76 -0.02
N CYS A 213 -25.41 0.74 -1.35
CA CYS A 213 -25.98 1.84 -2.16
C CYS A 213 -26.64 1.31 -3.45
N VAL A 214 -27.18 2.20 -4.29
CA VAL A 214 -27.64 1.85 -5.65
C VAL A 214 -26.56 2.12 -6.70
N ALA A 215 -26.70 1.57 -7.91
CA ALA A 215 -25.62 1.59 -8.90
C ALA A 215 -25.20 3.00 -9.34
N ASP A 216 -26.16 3.93 -9.48
CA ASP A 216 -25.87 5.31 -9.83
C ASP A 216 -25.09 6.03 -8.72
N GLU A 217 -25.43 5.78 -7.45
CA GLU A 217 -24.72 6.33 -6.30
C GLU A 217 -23.30 5.78 -6.22
N LEU A 218 -23.13 4.46 -6.42
CA LEU A 218 -21.82 3.81 -6.43
C LEU A 218 -20.92 4.40 -7.53
N ARG A 219 -21.41 4.46 -8.77
CA ARG A 219 -20.66 5.03 -9.89
C ARG A 219 -20.30 6.50 -9.64
N ALA A 220 -21.25 7.30 -9.15
CA ALA A 220 -20.99 8.70 -8.83
C ALA A 220 -19.94 8.84 -7.72
N ALA A 221 -20.00 8.04 -6.66
CA ALA A 221 -19.04 8.06 -5.57
C ALA A 221 -17.64 7.62 -6.02
N LEU A 222 -17.54 6.52 -6.78
CA LEU A 222 -16.28 6.02 -7.34
C LEU A 222 -15.60 7.09 -8.20
N ARG A 223 -16.35 7.73 -9.12
CA ARG A 223 -15.82 8.80 -9.96
C ARG A 223 -15.48 10.06 -9.17
N THR A 224 -16.23 10.42 -8.14
CA THR A 224 -16.02 11.67 -7.41
C THR A 224 -14.86 11.60 -6.43
N TYR A 225 -14.71 10.46 -5.72
CA TYR A 225 -13.85 10.38 -4.54
C TYR A 225 -12.64 9.48 -4.70
N TYR A 226 -12.64 8.55 -5.67
CA TYR A 226 -11.62 7.50 -5.74
C TYR A 226 -10.91 7.48 -7.09
N TYR A 227 -11.66 7.55 -8.19
CA TYR A 227 -11.18 7.34 -9.55
C TYR A 227 -11.71 8.43 -10.48
N PRO A 228 -11.22 9.69 -10.37
CA PRO A 228 -11.74 10.83 -11.14
C PRO A 228 -11.68 10.63 -12.66
N ASP A 229 -10.71 9.86 -13.14
CA ASP A 229 -10.49 9.62 -14.56
C ASP A 229 -11.21 8.38 -15.10
N ILE A 230 -11.97 7.64 -14.27
CA ILE A 230 -12.66 6.42 -14.67
C ILE A 230 -13.78 6.69 -15.69
N ARG A 231 -13.77 5.92 -16.76
CA ARG A 231 -14.71 5.99 -17.89
C ARG A 231 -15.71 4.83 -17.83
N ASP A 232 -16.85 5.03 -18.47
CA ASP A 232 -17.94 4.04 -18.51
C ASP A 232 -17.52 2.70 -19.13
N ASP A 233 -16.60 2.72 -20.09
CA ASP A 233 -16.06 1.52 -20.76
C ASP A 233 -14.86 0.89 -20.03
N ASP A 234 -14.34 1.51 -18.97
CA ASP A 234 -13.23 0.95 -18.21
C ASP A 234 -13.67 -0.32 -17.48
N THR A 235 -12.75 -1.27 -17.33
CA THR A 235 -13.00 -2.50 -16.58
C THR A 235 -12.69 -2.29 -15.10
N VAL A 236 -13.62 -2.71 -14.24
CA VAL A 236 -13.46 -2.72 -12.79
C VAL A 236 -13.56 -4.13 -12.24
N ASP A 237 -12.92 -4.34 -11.11
CA ASP A 237 -13.00 -5.55 -10.31
C ASP A 237 -14.09 -5.37 -9.24
N PHE A 238 -15.15 -6.15 -9.33
CA PHE A 238 -16.15 -6.27 -8.28
C PHE A 238 -15.74 -7.41 -7.34
N VAL A 239 -15.23 -7.04 -6.17
CA VAL A 239 -14.62 -7.94 -5.21
C VAL A 239 -15.63 -8.26 -4.12
N ARG A 240 -16.03 -9.54 -4.02
CA ARG A 240 -16.85 -10.04 -2.91
C ARG A 240 -15.93 -10.54 -1.81
N PHE A 241 -16.23 -10.14 -0.58
CA PHE A 241 -15.43 -10.52 0.58
C PHE A 241 -16.31 -10.77 1.80
N ARG A 242 -15.72 -11.43 2.78
CA ARG A 242 -16.30 -11.62 4.11
C ARG A 242 -15.24 -11.44 5.18
N THR A 243 -15.69 -10.99 6.35
CA THR A 243 -14.86 -10.94 7.55
C THR A 243 -14.69 -12.35 8.12
N VAL A 244 -13.60 -12.58 8.85
CA VAL A 244 -13.38 -13.80 9.61
C VAL A 244 -13.25 -13.42 11.07
N ASP A 245 -13.89 -14.18 11.96
CA ASP A 245 -13.72 -13.95 13.39
C ASP A 245 -12.25 -14.15 13.76
N PRO A 246 -11.63 -13.19 14.47
CA PRO A 246 -10.35 -13.42 15.11
C PRO A 246 -10.60 -14.41 16.24
N GLY A 247 -10.35 -15.70 15.98
CA GLY A 247 -10.57 -16.78 16.93
C GLY A 247 -9.83 -16.62 18.26
#